data_AF-A0A2V7GED0-F1
#
_entry.id   AF-A0A2V7GED0-F1
#
_cell.length_a   1.000
_cell.length_b   1.000
_cell.length_c   1.000
_cell.angle_alpha   90.00
_cell.angle_beta   90.00
_cell.angle_gamma   90.00
#
_symmetry.space_group_name_H-M   'P 1'
#
loop_
_entity.id
_entity.type
_entity.pdbx_description
1 polymer ?
#
loop_
_entity_poly.entity_id
_entity_poly.type
_entity_poly.pdbx_seq_one_letter_code
_entity_poly.pdbx_strand_id
1 'polypeptide(L)'
;MLQGLPAARPRRGGGARPVHVEPPGSAGGGERPAGERVGAVSGLVAARAPPRPRSAGPVPRGRRSGSPAVPRRVTGFRDLPQIVLGPLAGRSDADWQRAPAGKWTSAQIVEHLALGIEWSARKFVERRAKPPMSRRRRTPIEWLARQFILGLEWYPQGMTAPEGTRPAARVERAAAEARFRAGLELWERVVADLLPARRHDLFVKHPRLGDLTIEEWLAFHVSHARHHARQIRERVAG
;
A
#
# COMPACT_ATOMS: atom_id res chain seq x y z
N MET A 1 -28.52 -43.65 45.55
CA MET A 1 -29.78 -42.91 45.32
C MET A 1 -29.60 -42.03 44.08
N LEU A 2 -30.51 -42.19 43.09
CA LEU A 2 -30.80 -41.33 41.92
C LEU A 2 -29.62 -41.09 40.92
N GLN A 3 -29.53 -41.68 39.71
CA GLN A 3 -30.45 -41.64 38.52
C GLN A 3 -30.97 -40.21 38.26
N GLY A 4 -30.96 -39.56 37.10
CA GLY A 4 -30.72 -39.87 35.68
C GLY A 4 -31.37 -38.72 34.84
N LEU A 5 -31.16 -38.73 33.51
CA LEU A 5 -31.87 -38.00 32.43
C LEU A 5 -31.35 -36.58 32.01
N PRO A 6 -31.59 -36.14 30.75
CA PRO A 6 -31.50 -36.88 29.49
C PRO A 6 -30.90 -36.08 28.29
N ALA A 7 -30.81 -36.82 27.17
CA ALA A 7 -30.28 -36.49 25.86
C ALA A 7 -31.02 -35.43 25.03
N ALA A 8 -30.30 -34.96 24.00
CA ALA A 8 -30.74 -34.14 22.90
C ALA A 8 -31.91 -34.72 22.08
N ARG A 9 -32.73 -33.83 21.52
CA ARG A 9 -33.67 -34.13 20.42
C ARG A 9 -33.45 -33.19 19.23
N PRO A 10 -33.56 -33.71 17.98
CA PRO A 10 -33.36 -32.96 16.75
C PRO A 10 -34.65 -32.30 16.24
N ARG A 11 -34.52 -31.26 15.41
CA ARG A 11 -35.60 -30.77 14.55
C ARG A 11 -35.34 -31.17 13.08
N ARG A 12 -36.14 -32.13 12.60
CA ARG A 12 -36.66 -32.22 11.21
C ARG A 12 -37.40 -30.91 10.88
N GLY A 13 -37.56 -30.42 9.65
CA GLY A 13 -37.35 -30.94 8.29
C GLY A 13 -38.24 -30.13 7.32
N GLY A 14 -37.98 -30.26 6.02
CA GLY A 14 -38.87 -29.85 4.91
C GLY A 14 -38.67 -28.40 4.42
N GLY A 15 -38.57 -28.08 3.12
CA GLY A 15 -38.84 -28.86 1.91
C GLY A 15 -38.23 -28.18 0.67
N ALA A 16 -38.32 -28.89 -0.45
CA ALA A 16 -37.63 -28.62 -1.71
C ALA A 16 -38.36 -27.64 -2.65
N ARG A 17 -37.54 -26.91 -3.43
CA ARG A 17 -37.56 -26.50 -4.88
C ARG A 17 -38.86 -26.65 -5.71
N PRO A 18 -39.11 -25.76 -6.70
CA PRO A 18 -38.39 -25.70 -8.01
C PRO A 18 -38.10 -24.24 -8.49
N VAL A 19 -37.10 -23.88 -9.32
CA VAL A 19 -36.70 -24.18 -10.73
C VAL A 19 -37.75 -23.86 -11.82
N HIS A 20 -37.51 -22.79 -12.57
CA HIS A 20 -38.01 -22.45 -13.92
C HIS A 20 -36.86 -21.62 -14.56
N VAL A 21 -36.15 -21.94 -15.65
CA VAL A 21 -36.44 -22.46 -17.01
C VAL A 21 -37.23 -21.47 -17.89
N GLU A 22 -36.45 -20.71 -18.70
CA GLU A 22 -36.77 -20.05 -20.00
C GLU A 22 -37.53 -20.97 -20.99
N PRO A 23 -38.06 -20.58 -22.20
CA PRO A 23 -37.54 -19.61 -23.21
C PRO A 23 -38.70 -19.02 -24.11
N PRO A 24 -38.61 -18.88 -25.47
CA PRO A 24 -37.59 -18.42 -26.43
C PRO A 24 -38.09 -17.29 -27.38
N GLY A 25 -37.20 -16.73 -28.24
CA GLY A 25 -37.54 -16.62 -29.67
C GLY A 25 -37.15 -15.37 -30.49
N SER A 26 -36.44 -15.64 -31.59
CA SER A 26 -36.44 -15.02 -32.93
C SER A 26 -35.65 -13.74 -33.27
N ALA A 27 -34.47 -13.98 -33.86
CA ALA A 27 -34.13 -13.85 -35.29
C ALA A 27 -34.65 -12.67 -36.16
N GLY A 28 -33.70 -12.13 -36.97
CA GLY A 28 -33.88 -11.28 -38.16
C GLY A 28 -32.93 -10.07 -38.10
N GLY A 29 -31.92 -9.86 -38.94
CA GLY A 29 -31.80 -10.07 -40.38
C GLY A 29 -31.95 -8.71 -41.08
N GLY A 30 -30.89 -8.15 -41.70
CA GLY A 30 -31.00 -6.94 -42.53
C GLY A 30 -29.70 -6.18 -42.79
N GLU A 31 -29.18 -6.31 -44.00
CA GLU A 31 -28.07 -5.56 -44.60
C GLU A 31 -28.44 -4.10 -44.95
N ARG A 32 -27.45 -3.18 -44.83
CA ARG A 32 -27.00 -2.02 -45.68
C ARG A 32 -27.97 -1.29 -46.66
N PRO A 33 -27.62 -0.11 -47.26
CA PRO A 33 -26.75 1.04 -46.90
C PRO A 33 -27.36 2.44 -47.29
N ALA A 34 -26.50 3.48 -47.26
CA ALA A 34 -26.52 4.74 -48.04
C ALA A 34 -27.39 5.92 -47.57
N GLY A 35 -26.75 7.09 -47.52
CA GLY A 35 -27.38 8.37 -47.14
C GLY A 35 -26.38 9.52 -47.04
N GLU A 36 -25.78 9.85 -48.18
CA GLU A 36 -24.93 11.01 -48.46
C GLU A 36 -25.67 12.36 -48.28
N ARG A 37 -24.94 13.39 -47.81
CA ARG A 37 -25.09 14.86 -48.06
C ARG A 37 -24.08 15.57 -47.13
N VAL A 38 -22.91 16.01 -47.60
CA VAL A 38 -22.62 17.23 -48.38
C VAL A 38 -23.31 18.47 -47.82
N GLY A 39 -22.50 19.37 -47.27
CA GLY A 39 -22.86 20.73 -46.87
C GLY A 39 -21.61 21.49 -46.44
N ALA A 40 -20.92 22.08 -47.43
CA ALA A 40 -19.71 22.86 -47.26
C ALA A 40 -20.02 24.37 -47.15
N VAL A 41 -19.10 25.07 -46.45
CA VAL A 41 -18.68 26.49 -46.55
C VAL A 41 -19.71 27.63 -46.46
N SER A 42 -19.55 28.51 -45.46
CA SER A 42 -18.94 29.86 -45.62
C SER A 42 -19.34 30.86 -44.52
N GLY A 43 -18.39 31.75 -44.20
CA GLY A 43 -18.60 33.03 -43.50
C GLY A 43 -18.21 32.99 -42.02
N LEU A 44 -17.42 33.89 -41.44
CA LEU A 44 -16.93 35.18 -41.91
C LEU A 44 -15.71 35.52 -41.01
N VAL A 45 -14.61 35.93 -41.64
CA VAL A 45 -13.45 36.52 -40.97
C VAL A 45 -13.85 37.91 -40.49
N ALA A 46 -13.76 38.17 -39.19
CA ALA A 46 -13.72 39.51 -38.63
C ALA A 46 -12.45 39.64 -37.77
N ALA A 47 -11.44 40.25 -38.36
CA ALA A 47 -10.20 40.64 -37.69
C ALA A 47 -10.52 41.70 -36.63
N ARG A 48 -10.35 41.35 -35.35
CA ARG A 48 -10.36 42.30 -34.23
C ARG A 48 -8.93 42.75 -33.97
N ALA A 49 -8.73 44.07 -33.96
CA ALA A 49 -7.47 44.76 -33.74
C ALA A 49 -6.75 44.33 -32.44
N PRO A 50 -5.41 44.35 -32.40
CA PRO A 50 -4.63 43.92 -31.24
C PRO A 50 -4.74 44.92 -30.07
N PRO A 51 -4.81 44.44 -28.81
CA PRO A 51 -4.74 45.31 -27.65
C PRO A 51 -3.33 45.89 -27.47
N ARG A 52 -3.26 47.18 -27.11
CA ARG A 52 -2.03 47.93 -26.77
C ARG A 52 -1.27 47.25 -25.61
N PRO A 53 0.07 47.23 -25.64
CA PRO A 53 0.86 46.67 -24.54
C PRO A 53 0.73 47.56 -23.30
N ARG A 54 0.19 46.98 -22.21
CA ARG A 54 0.26 47.57 -20.88
C ARG A 54 1.65 47.34 -20.30
N SER A 55 2.22 48.41 -19.78
CA SER A 55 3.50 48.51 -19.08
C SER A 55 3.71 47.39 -18.06
N ALA A 56 4.91 46.80 -18.09
CA ALA A 56 5.37 45.79 -17.15
C ALA A 56 5.40 46.37 -15.72
N GLY A 57 4.50 45.89 -14.86
CA GLY A 57 4.62 46.06 -13.43
C GLY A 57 5.77 45.22 -12.86
N PRO A 58 6.34 45.60 -11.70
CA PRO A 58 7.50 44.93 -11.14
C PRO A 58 7.16 43.48 -10.76
N VAL A 59 7.96 42.55 -11.29
CA VAL A 59 7.90 41.11 -11.02
C VAL A 59 8.12 40.87 -9.52
N PRO A 60 7.16 40.29 -8.77
CA PRO A 60 7.41 39.92 -7.39
C PRO A 60 8.46 38.83 -7.36
N ARG A 61 9.58 39.14 -6.69
CA ARG A 61 10.70 38.23 -6.42
C ARG A 61 10.18 36.88 -5.97
N GLY A 62 10.59 35.85 -6.71
CA GLY A 62 10.22 34.46 -6.49
C GLY A 62 10.32 34.09 -5.02
N ARG A 63 9.20 33.68 -4.45
CA ARG A 63 9.18 32.86 -3.24
C ARG A 63 9.91 31.58 -3.64
N ARG A 64 11.16 31.43 -3.20
CA ARG A 64 11.85 30.14 -3.25
C ARG A 64 10.98 29.19 -2.45
N SER A 65 10.15 28.43 -3.15
CA SER A 65 9.58 27.19 -2.65
C SER A 65 10.77 26.27 -2.44
N GLY A 66 11.44 26.42 -1.30
CA GLY A 66 12.36 25.42 -0.82
C GLY A 66 11.55 24.13 -0.73
N SER A 67 11.89 23.17 -1.59
CA SER A 67 11.50 21.79 -1.36
C SER A 67 11.77 21.49 0.11
N PRO A 68 10.81 20.97 0.88
CA PRO A 68 11.10 20.55 2.25
C PRO A 68 12.27 19.58 2.15
N ALA A 69 13.35 19.88 2.88
CA ALA A 69 14.56 19.08 2.89
C ALA A 69 14.16 17.61 3.08
N VAL A 70 14.43 16.80 2.05
CA VAL A 70 14.28 15.35 2.15
C VAL A 70 15.27 14.91 3.24
N PRO A 71 14.82 14.33 4.36
CA PRO A 71 15.73 13.91 5.40
C PRO A 71 16.69 12.88 4.82
N ARG A 72 17.97 13.22 4.95
CA ARG A 72 19.20 12.45 4.83
C ARG A 72 19.05 10.98 4.37
N ARG A 73 19.01 10.80 3.04
CA ARG A 73 19.30 9.59 2.24
C ARG A 73 18.58 8.30 2.65
N VAL A 74 18.46 7.36 1.71
CA VAL A 74 17.99 5.98 1.89
C VAL A 74 18.99 5.14 2.74
N THR A 75 19.62 5.75 3.74
CA THR A 75 20.53 5.10 4.68
C THR A 75 19.67 4.49 5.79
N GLY A 76 19.49 3.17 5.73
CA GLY A 76 18.73 2.43 6.74
C GLY A 76 17.99 1.22 6.19
N PHE A 77 17.57 1.24 4.91
CA PHE A 77 16.78 0.13 4.36
C PHE A 77 17.64 -1.14 4.23
N ARG A 78 18.92 -1.00 3.85
CA ARG A 78 19.88 -2.12 3.82
C ARG A 78 20.19 -2.68 5.20
N ASP A 79 19.94 -1.91 6.26
CA ASP A 79 20.19 -2.32 7.64
C ASP A 79 18.99 -3.07 8.25
N LEU A 80 17.86 -3.17 7.51
CA LEU A 80 16.66 -3.85 7.96
C LEU A 80 16.87 -5.28 8.46
N PRO A 81 17.70 -6.14 7.82
CA PRO A 81 18.03 -7.45 8.38
C PRO A 81 18.59 -7.34 9.79
N GLN A 82 19.47 -6.39 10.07
CA GLN A 82 20.12 -6.28 11.37
C GLN A 82 19.20 -5.63 12.41
N ILE A 83 18.38 -4.67 11.99
CA ILE A 83 17.37 -4.04 12.85
C ILE A 83 16.33 -5.06 13.32
N VAL A 84 15.85 -5.93 12.41
CA VAL A 84 14.70 -6.82 12.65
C VAL A 84 15.14 -8.21 13.09
N LEU A 85 16.06 -8.84 12.36
CA LEU A 85 16.50 -10.21 12.62
C LEU A 85 17.66 -10.29 13.61
N GLY A 86 18.45 -9.22 13.75
CA GLY A 86 19.59 -9.16 14.68
C GLY A 86 19.23 -9.55 16.13
N PRO A 87 18.17 -8.97 16.74
CA PRO A 87 17.73 -9.37 18.09
C PRO A 87 17.30 -10.84 18.23
N LEU A 88 16.97 -11.49 17.11
CA LEU A 88 16.49 -12.87 17.03
C LEU A 88 17.58 -13.87 16.62
N ALA A 89 18.77 -13.37 16.26
CA ALA A 89 19.89 -14.21 15.84
C ALA A 89 20.30 -15.17 16.97
N GLY A 90 20.46 -16.45 16.63
CA GLY A 90 20.81 -17.51 17.59
C GLY A 90 19.71 -17.87 18.59
N ARG A 91 18.53 -17.24 18.54
CA ARG A 91 17.40 -17.58 19.42
C ARG A 91 16.71 -18.87 18.98
N SER A 92 16.12 -19.56 19.94
CA SER A 92 15.36 -20.79 19.71
C SER A 92 14.02 -20.50 19.03
N ASP A 93 13.40 -21.51 18.40
CA ASP A 93 12.06 -21.35 17.83
C ASP A 93 11.02 -21.00 18.90
N ALA A 94 11.19 -21.50 20.13
CA ALA A 94 10.34 -21.13 21.26
C ALA A 94 10.41 -19.63 21.58
N ASP A 95 11.59 -19.01 21.50
CA ASP A 95 11.74 -17.57 21.69
C ASP A 95 11.08 -16.76 20.57
N TRP A 96 11.09 -17.29 19.33
CA TRP A 96 10.38 -16.69 18.20
C TRP A 96 8.86 -16.71 18.37
N GLN A 97 8.33 -17.71 19.09
CA GLN A 97 6.91 -17.87 19.37
C GLN A 97 6.45 -17.21 20.68
N ARG A 98 7.35 -16.58 21.45
CA ARG A 98 6.98 -15.92 22.70
C ARG A 98 6.22 -14.61 22.44
N ALA A 99 5.10 -14.42 23.12
CA ALA A 99 4.36 -13.16 23.16
C ALA A 99 3.46 -13.07 24.41
N PRO A 100 3.16 -11.85 24.89
CA PRO A 100 2.04 -11.62 25.80
C PRO A 100 0.71 -12.04 25.16
N ALA A 101 -0.27 -12.43 26.00
CA ALA A 101 -1.60 -12.82 25.53
C ALA A 101 -2.24 -11.74 24.64
N GLY A 102 -2.77 -12.14 23.48
CA GLY A 102 -3.39 -11.25 22.51
C GLY A 102 -2.42 -10.34 21.75
N LYS A 103 -1.10 -10.54 21.87
CA LYS A 103 -0.08 -9.84 21.09
C LYS A 103 0.59 -10.80 20.11
N TRP A 104 1.12 -10.25 19.02
CA TRP A 104 1.85 -11.04 18.04
C TRP A 104 3.17 -11.59 18.58
N THR A 105 3.56 -12.77 18.14
CA THR A 105 4.90 -13.35 18.35
C THR A 105 5.96 -12.62 17.53
N SER A 106 7.23 -12.83 17.84
CA SER A 106 8.33 -12.28 17.03
C SER A 106 8.25 -12.79 15.60
N ALA A 107 7.92 -14.06 15.38
CA ALA A 107 7.69 -14.63 14.04
C ALA A 107 6.57 -13.89 13.28
N GLN A 108 5.45 -13.62 13.95
CA GLN A 108 4.34 -12.86 13.38
C GLN A 108 4.70 -11.41 13.07
N ILE A 109 5.52 -10.76 13.90
CA ILE A 109 6.02 -9.40 13.63
C ILE A 109 6.91 -9.39 12.39
N VAL A 110 7.82 -10.35 12.24
CA VAL A 110 8.68 -10.47 11.06
C VAL A 110 7.84 -10.69 9.80
N GLU A 111 6.84 -11.58 9.85
CA GLU A 111 5.93 -11.82 8.74
C GLU A 111 5.10 -10.57 8.40
N HIS A 112 4.60 -9.85 9.40
CA HIS A 112 3.89 -8.59 9.19
C HIS A 112 4.72 -7.57 8.38
N LEU A 113 5.98 -7.40 8.77
CA LEU A 113 6.92 -6.55 8.05
C LEU A 113 7.18 -7.06 6.63
N ALA A 114 7.41 -8.37 6.48
CA ALA A 114 7.65 -9.01 5.18
C ALA A 114 6.49 -8.78 4.20
N LEU A 115 5.24 -8.98 4.65
CA LEU A 115 4.04 -8.75 3.85
C LEU A 115 3.95 -7.29 3.37
N GLY A 116 4.19 -6.32 4.24
CA GLY A 116 4.16 -4.89 3.90
C GLY A 116 5.26 -4.49 2.91
N ILE A 117 6.48 -4.98 3.14
CA ILE A 117 7.65 -4.75 2.29
C ILE A 117 7.39 -5.32 0.89
N GLU A 118 7.01 -6.59 0.80
CA GLU A 118 6.75 -7.27 -0.46
C GLU A 118 5.58 -6.65 -1.22
N TRP A 119 4.45 -6.40 -0.54
CA TRP A 119 3.26 -5.82 -1.17
C TRP A 119 3.58 -4.48 -1.82
N SER A 120 4.27 -3.59 -1.10
CA SER A 120 4.60 -2.26 -1.61
C SER A 120 5.58 -2.34 -2.79
N ALA A 121 6.56 -3.24 -2.76
CA ALA A 121 7.48 -3.44 -3.87
C ALA A 121 6.77 -4.00 -5.12
N ARG A 122 5.93 -5.03 -4.97
CA ARG A 122 5.09 -5.58 -6.06
C ARG A 122 4.23 -4.49 -6.69
N LYS A 123 3.66 -3.60 -5.88
CA LYS A 123 2.84 -2.47 -6.34
C LYS A 123 3.62 -1.44 -7.16
N PHE A 124 4.93 -1.29 -6.95
CA PHE A 124 5.80 -0.49 -7.81
C PHE A 124 6.12 -1.23 -9.11
N VAL A 125 6.44 -2.53 -9.04
CA VAL A 125 6.67 -3.37 -10.23
C VAL A 125 5.45 -3.35 -11.16
N GLU A 126 4.25 -3.55 -10.63
CA GLU A 126 2.98 -3.47 -11.39
C GLU A 126 2.76 -2.10 -12.05
N ARG A 127 3.26 -1.03 -11.45
CA ARG A 127 3.07 0.35 -11.93
C ARG A 127 4.21 0.87 -12.79
N ARG A 128 5.31 0.12 -12.97
CA ARG A 128 6.53 0.61 -13.64
C ARG A 128 6.29 1.12 -15.06
N ALA A 129 5.33 0.55 -15.79
CA ALA A 129 4.99 0.96 -17.16
C ALA A 129 3.89 2.03 -17.23
N LYS A 130 3.34 2.48 -16.10
CA LYS A 130 2.29 3.51 -16.10
C LYS A 130 2.86 4.88 -16.49
N PRO A 131 2.06 5.72 -17.17
CA PRO A 131 2.43 7.11 -17.44
C PRO A 131 2.84 7.85 -16.16
N PRO A 132 3.64 8.93 -16.29
CA PRO A 132 3.98 9.80 -15.17
C PRO A 132 2.73 10.20 -14.38
N MET A 133 2.75 9.90 -13.09
CA MET A 133 1.63 10.16 -12.18
C MET A 133 1.77 11.56 -11.58
N SER A 134 0.64 12.22 -11.35
CA SER A 134 0.57 13.41 -10.51
C SER A 134 0.21 13.03 -9.08
N ARG A 135 0.83 13.70 -8.10
CA ARG A 135 0.58 13.42 -6.69
C ARG A 135 -0.73 14.07 -6.24
N ARG A 136 -1.64 13.31 -5.63
CA ARG A 136 -2.79 13.91 -4.94
C ARG A 136 -2.32 14.74 -3.75
N ARG A 137 -2.98 15.87 -3.49
CA ARG A 137 -2.80 16.60 -2.24
C ARG A 137 -3.16 15.71 -1.05
N ARG A 138 -2.26 15.65 -0.07
CA ARG A 138 -2.52 14.93 1.19
C ARG A 138 -3.64 15.63 1.95
N THR A 139 -4.49 14.84 2.60
CA THR A 139 -5.46 15.37 3.57
C THR A 139 -4.71 15.85 4.83
N PRO A 140 -5.32 16.73 5.65
CA PRO A 140 -4.74 17.14 6.92
C PRO A 140 -4.38 15.94 7.83
N ILE A 141 -5.23 14.91 7.83
CA ILE A 141 -5.01 13.67 8.58
C ILE A 141 -3.77 12.92 8.05
N GLU A 142 -3.62 12.77 6.72
CA GLU A 142 -2.46 12.13 6.10
C GLU A 142 -1.16 12.92 6.38
N TRP A 143 -1.24 14.25 6.40
CA TRP A 143 -0.11 15.12 6.73
C TRP A 143 0.32 14.95 8.18
N LEU A 144 -0.63 14.94 9.11
CA LEU A 144 -0.35 14.78 10.53
C LEU A 144 0.22 13.37 10.82
N ALA A 145 -0.38 12.34 10.25
CA ALA A 145 0.11 10.96 10.35
C ALA A 145 1.56 10.84 9.85
N ARG A 146 1.93 11.56 8.79
CA ARG A 146 3.31 11.60 8.30
C ARG A 146 4.27 12.18 9.33
N GLN A 147 3.91 13.29 9.97
CA GLN A 147 4.79 13.91 10.98
C GLN A 147 5.03 12.95 12.16
N PHE A 148 4.00 12.25 12.61
CA PHE A 148 4.15 11.28 13.70
C PHE A 148 4.92 10.02 13.30
N ILE A 149 4.57 9.39 12.18
CA ILE A 149 5.13 8.09 11.78
C ILE A 149 6.55 8.23 11.22
N LEU A 150 6.79 9.21 10.34
CA LEU A 150 8.09 9.41 9.70
C LEU A 150 8.97 10.43 10.41
N GLY A 151 8.37 11.40 11.12
CA GLY A 151 9.12 12.44 11.84
C GLY A 151 9.47 12.03 13.27
N LEU A 152 8.49 11.50 14.01
CA LEU A 152 8.65 11.15 15.44
C LEU A 152 8.82 9.64 15.69
N GLU A 153 8.79 8.81 14.65
CA GLU A 153 8.75 7.33 14.76
C GLU A 153 7.72 6.82 15.79
N TRP A 154 6.63 7.59 15.96
CA TRP A 154 5.58 7.35 16.93
C TRP A 154 4.37 6.69 16.25
N TYR A 155 3.93 5.58 16.83
CA TYR A 155 2.87 4.74 16.29
C TYR A 155 1.73 4.66 17.32
N PRO A 156 0.51 5.11 16.97
CA PRO A 156 -0.63 5.04 17.88
C PRO A 156 -0.91 3.60 18.31
N GLN A 157 -1.10 3.39 19.62
CA GLN A 157 -1.49 2.10 20.16
C GLN A 157 -2.94 1.77 19.80
N GLY A 158 -3.28 0.47 19.78
CA GLY A 158 -4.64 -0.02 19.51
C GLY A 158 -5.04 0.01 18.02
N MET A 159 -4.16 0.44 17.13
CA MET A 159 -4.45 0.38 15.70
C MET A 159 -4.35 -1.04 15.16
N THR A 160 -5.39 -1.46 14.44
CA THR A 160 -5.37 -2.72 13.72
C THR A 160 -4.52 -2.58 12.45
N ALA A 161 -3.67 -3.58 12.21
CA ALA A 161 -2.95 -3.70 10.95
C ALA A 161 -3.94 -3.89 9.78
N PRO A 162 -3.63 -3.36 8.59
CA PRO A 162 -4.39 -3.65 7.37
C PRO A 162 -4.49 -5.15 7.12
N GLU A 163 -5.64 -5.60 6.61
CA GLU A 163 -5.93 -7.03 6.41
C GLU A 163 -4.84 -7.76 5.60
N GLY A 164 -4.40 -7.18 4.48
CA GLY A 164 -3.33 -7.75 3.64
C GLY A 164 -1.93 -7.75 4.25
N THR A 165 -1.77 -7.29 5.49
CA THR A 165 -0.50 -7.33 6.24
C THR A 165 -0.65 -8.09 7.55
N ARG A 166 -1.81 -8.69 7.84
CA ARG A 166 -1.97 -9.48 9.07
C ARG A 166 -1.24 -10.82 8.89
N PRO A 167 -0.33 -11.18 9.82
CA PRO A 167 0.34 -12.46 9.77
C PRO A 167 -0.64 -13.60 10.08
N ALA A 168 -0.32 -14.80 9.63
CA ALA A 168 -1.07 -16.00 10.00
C ALA A 168 -1.02 -16.25 11.52
N ALA A 169 -1.99 -17.02 12.02
CA ALA A 169 -2.07 -17.36 13.45
C ALA A 169 -0.81 -18.09 13.95
N ARG A 170 -0.22 -18.94 13.10
CA ARG A 170 1.07 -19.58 13.32
C ARG A 170 1.99 -19.28 12.15
N VAL A 171 3.20 -18.86 12.48
CA VAL A 171 4.23 -18.52 11.49
C VAL A 171 5.51 -19.24 11.89
N GLU A 172 6.01 -20.08 11.00
CA GLU A 172 7.29 -20.76 11.19
C GLU A 172 8.44 -19.78 10.97
N ARG A 173 9.45 -19.83 11.84
CA ARG A 173 10.60 -18.92 11.83
C ARG A 173 11.26 -18.84 10.45
N ALA A 174 11.61 -20.00 9.89
CA ALA A 174 12.32 -20.08 8.62
C ALA A 174 11.51 -19.44 7.48
N ALA A 175 10.19 -19.60 7.48
CA ALA A 175 9.30 -19.00 6.49
C ALA A 175 9.26 -17.47 6.62
N ALA A 176 9.10 -16.94 7.85
CA ALA A 176 9.10 -15.49 8.09
C ALA A 176 10.43 -14.86 7.66
N GLU A 177 11.55 -15.48 8.04
CA GLU A 177 12.90 -15.04 7.67
C GLU A 177 13.10 -15.03 6.15
N ALA A 178 12.74 -16.10 5.46
CA ALA A 178 12.87 -16.22 4.02
C ALA A 178 12.02 -15.15 3.30
N ARG A 179 10.76 -14.99 3.73
CA ARG A 179 9.86 -13.99 3.14
C ARG A 179 10.37 -12.58 3.34
N PHE A 180 10.86 -12.26 4.53
CA PHE A 180 11.43 -10.96 4.83
C PHE A 180 12.60 -10.63 3.91
N ARG A 181 13.56 -11.55 3.76
CA ARG A 181 14.72 -11.37 2.86
C ARG A 181 14.30 -11.24 1.39
N ALA A 182 13.38 -12.08 0.91
CA ALA A 182 12.86 -11.99 -0.46
C ALA A 182 12.19 -10.64 -0.75
N GLY A 183 11.48 -10.07 0.24
CA GLY A 183 10.90 -8.73 0.14
C GLY A 183 11.96 -7.63 -0.01
N LEU A 184 13.08 -7.74 0.70
CA LEU A 184 14.20 -6.79 0.60
C LEU A 184 14.88 -6.86 -0.77
N GLU A 185 15.16 -8.06 -1.27
CA GLU A 185 15.71 -8.28 -2.61
C GLU A 185 14.80 -7.70 -3.70
N LEU A 186 13.49 -7.82 -3.53
CA LEU A 186 12.53 -7.22 -4.46
C LEU A 186 12.60 -5.68 -4.44
N TRP A 187 12.82 -5.08 -3.27
CA TRP A 187 13.04 -3.63 -3.17
C TRP A 187 14.36 -3.18 -3.79
N GLU A 188 15.43 -3.98 -3.68
CA GLU A 188 16.69 -3.68 -4.35
C GLU A 188 16.50 -3.60 -5.87
N ARG A 189 15.75 -4.55 -6.45
CA ARG A 189 15.35 -4.51 -7.86
C ARG A 189 14.51 -3.28 -8.19
N VAL A 190 13.50 -2.95 -7.38
CA VAL A 190 12.68 -1.74 -7.57
C VAL A 190 13.53 -0.47 -7.59
N VAL A 191 14.49 -0.36 -6.67
CA VAL A 191 15.40 0.80 -6.61
C VAL A 191 16.30 0.86 -7.83
N ALA A 192 16.91 -0.27 -8.22
CA ALA A 192 17.79 -0.34 -9.39
C ALA A 192 17.06 -0.03 -10.71
N ASP A 193 15.85 -0.57 -10.88
CA ASP A 193 15.10 -0.46 -12.14
C ASP A 193 14.44 0.92 -12.31
N LEU A 194 14.04 1.57 -11.21
CA LEU A 194 13.15 2.73 -11.27
C LEU A 194 13.81 4.04 -10.82
N LEU A 195 14.90 4.02 -10.05
CA LEU A 195 15.59 5.24 -9.65
C LEU A 195 16.86 5.48 -10.49
N PRO A 196 17.18 6.74 -10.83
CA PRO A 196 16.47 7.97 -10.45
C PRO A 196 15.27 8.34 -11.33
N ALA A 197 15.05 7.64 -12.46
CA ALA A 197 14.09 8.04 -13.51
C ALA A 197 12.66 8.28 -13.03
N ARG A 198 12.14 7.44 -12.13
CA ARG A 198 10.76 7.46 -11.62
C ARG A 198 10.61 8.06 -10.23
N ARG A 199 11.62 8.83 -9.77
CA ARG A 199 11.70 9.36 -8.40
C ARG A 199 10.48 10.22 -8.00
N HIS A 200 9.95 10.99 -8.95
CA HIS A 200 8.96 12.04 -8.69
C HIS A 200 7.59 11.80 -9.32
N ASP A 201 7.43 10.75 -10.12
CA ASP A 201 6.24 10.54 -10.96
C ASP A 201 5.65 9.13 -10.82
N LEU A 202 6.08 8.37 -9.81
CA LEU A 202 5.55 7.04 -9.52
C LEU A 202 5.21 6.94 -8.04
N PHE A 203 3.95 6.61 -7.77
CA PHE A 203 3.42 6.56 -6.41
C PHE A 203 2.66 5.27 -6.12
N VAL A 204 2.79 4.79 -4.89
CA VAL A 204 1.96 3.72 -4.33
C VAL A 204 1.25 4.28 -3.09
N LYS A 205 -0.07 4.13 -3.03
CA LYS A 205 -0.89 4.62 -1.93
C LYS A 205 -0.63 3.80 -0.67
N HIS A 206 -0.16 4.46 0.39
CA HIS A 206 -0.12 3.94 1.74
C HIS A 206 -1.48 4.15 2.43
N PRO A 207 -2.01 3.17 3.19
CA PRO A 207 -3.34 3.26 3.82
C PRO A 207 -3.57 4.51 4.69
N ARG A 208 -2.50 5.04 5.31
CA ARG A 208 -2.58 6.17 6.25
C ARG A 208 -1.83 7.43 5.81
N LEU A 209 -0.89 7.30 4.87
CA LEU A 209 0.05 8.38 4.51
C LEU A 209 -0.23 8.95 3.11
N GLY A 210 -1.26 8.42 2.45
CA GLY A 210 -1.61 8.75 1.07
C GLY A 210 -0.56 8.24 0.09
N ASP A 211 -0.42 8.96 -1.02
CA ASP A 211 0.50 8.57 -2.09
C ASP A 211 1.95 8.78 -1.66
N LEU A 212 2.74 7.72 -1.66
CA LEU A 212 4.16 7.75 -1.32
C LEU A 212 5.03 7.39 -2.54
N THR A 213 6.17 8.08 -2.66
CA THR A 213 7.23 7.73 -3.62
C THR A 213 8.01 6.51 -3.16
N ILE A 214 8.87 5.98 -4.04
CA ILE A 214 9.83 4.90 -3.72
C ILE A 214 10.61 5.25 -2.44
N GLU A 215 11.22 6.44 -2.38
CA GLU A 215 12.06 6.85 -1.25
C GLU A 215 11.27 7.02 0.06
N GLU A 216 10.04 7.50 -0.01
CA GLU A 216 9.19 7.64 1.19
C GLU A 216 8.70 6.29 1.71
N TRP A 217 8.45 5.32 0.83
CA TRP A 217 8.18 3.94 1.25
C TRP A 217 9.40 3.30 1.90
N LEU A 218 10.61 3.52 1.37
CA LEU A 218 11.84 3.06 2.00
C LEU A 218 12.01 3.66 3.40
N ALA A 219 11.80 4.97 3.55
CA ALA A 219 11.84 5.65 4.85
C ALA A 219 10.78 5.12 5.83
N PHE A 220 9.56 4.87 5.34
CA PHE A 220 8.49 4.25 6.11
C PHE A 220 8.89 2.87 6.63
N HIS A 221 9.41 1.99 5.78
CA HIS A 221 9.83 0.65 6.18
C HIS A 221 10.92 0.67 7.25
N VAL A 222 11.87 1.60 7.17
CA VAL A 222 12.90 1.78 8.20
C VAL A 222 12.31 2.19 9.55
N SER A 223 11.47 3.24 9.58
CA SER A 223 10.81 3.68 10.81
C SER A 223 9.93 2.56 11.39
N HIS A 224 9.19 1.86 10.54
CA HIS A 224 8.26 0.80 10.93
C HIS A 224 9.00 -0.42 11.50
N ALA A 225 10.12 -0.79 10.88
CA ALA A 225 10.99 -1.84 11.39
C ALA A 225 11.61 -1.47 12.74
N ARG A 226 12.05 -0.22 12.94
CA ARG A 226 12.58 0.23 14.24
C ARG A 226 11.53 0.16 15.36
N HIS A 227 10.29 0.54 15.06
CA HIS A 227 9.16 0.38 15.97
C HIS A 227 8.98 -1.09 16.39
N HIS A 228 8.92 -1.99 15.42
CA HIS A 228 8.74 -3.41 15.68
C HIS A 228 9.97 -4.09 16.29
N ALA A 229 11.19 -3.60 16.02
CA ALA A 229 12.40 -4.09 16.66
C ALA A 229 12.40 -3.84 18.18
N ARG A 230 11.77 -2.76 18.66
CA ARG A 230 11.55 -2.54 20.11
C ARG A 230 10.67 -3.64 20.70
N GLN A 231 9.55 -3.93 20.04
CA GLN A 231 8.63 -4.99 20.42
C GLN A 231 9.28 -6.39 20.41
N ILE A 232 10.13 -6.68 19.42
CA ILE A 232 10.88 -7.94 19.34
C ILE A 232 11.85 -8.03 20.53
N ARG A 233 12.61 -6.98 20.81
CA ARG A 233 13.55 -6.96 21.95
C ARG A 233 12.84 -7.22 23.28
N GLU A 234 11.70 -6.59 23.51
CA GLU A 234 10.87 -6.84 24.71
C GLU A 234 10.46 -8.31 24.84
N ARG A 235 10.14 -9.00 23.73
CA ARG A 235 9.73 -10.42 23.75
C ARG A 235 10.87 -11.38 24.06
N VAL A 236 12.08 -11.06 23.61
CA VAL A 236 13.25 -11.95 23.77
C VAL A 236 14.11 -11.63 24.98
N ALA A 237 13.85 -10.50 25.65
CA ALA A 237 14.53 -10.09 26.88
C ALA A 237 14.10 -10.92 28.10
N GLY A 238 12.90 -11.51 28.07
CA GLY A 238 12.33 -12.23 29.21
C GLY A 238 11.42 -11.35 30.04
#